data_AF-A0A2P2MAN1-F1
#
_entry.id   AF-A0A2P2MAN1-F1
#
_cell.length_a   1.000
_cell.length_b   1.000
_cell.length_c   1.000
_cell.angle_alpha   90.00
_cell.angle_beta   90.00
_cell.angle_gamma   90.00
#
_symmetry.space_group_name_H-M   'P 1'
#
loop_
_entity.id
_entity.type
_entity.pdbx_description
1 polymer ?
#
loop_
_entity_poly.entity_id
_entity_poly.type
_entity_poly.pdbx_seq_one_letter_code
_entity_poly.pdbx_strand_id
1 'polypeptide(L)' 'MQVPISYAEDIIGIQGNNIAYIRHTSGAAITIQETRGLPDEITVEIKGTASQVQTAQQLIQVGHFYSHIS' A
#
# COMPACT_ATOMS: atom_id res chain seq x y z
N MET A 1 6.49 -5.48 -3.15
CA MET A 1 7.38 -4.89 -2.14
C MET A 1 7.02 -5.45 -0.78
N GLN A 2 7.98 -5.58 0.14
CA GLN A 2 7.75 -6.00 1.53
C GLN A 2 7.83 -4.78 2.44
N VAL A 3 6.90 -4.66 3.38
CA VAL A 3 6.81 -3.57 4.36
C VAL A 3 6.33 -4.11 5.71
N PRO A 4 6.57 -3.40 6.83
CA PRO A 4 6.04 -3.79 8.13
C PRO A 4 4.52 -3.95 8.12
N ILE A 5 4.01 -4.87 8.93
CA ILE A 5 2.56 -5.14 9.05
C ILE A 5 1.76 -3.90 9.47
N SER A 6 2.38 -2.95 10.19
CA SER A 6 1.76 -1.67 10.56
C SER A 6 1.30 -0.83 9.36
N TYR A 7 1.90 -1.03 8.17
CA TYR A 7 1.46 -0.36 6.95
C TYR A 7 0.08 -0.85 6.48
N ALA A 8 -0.38 -2.03 6.90
CA ALA A 8 -1.64 -2.59 6.42
C ALA A 8 -2.82 -1.67 6.72
N GLU A 9 -2.88 -1.11 7.93
CA GLU A 9 -3.97 -0.22 8.35
C GLU A 9 -3.99 1.07 7.53
N ASP A 10 -2.82 1.67 7.29
CA ASP A 10 -2.69 2.88 6.49
C ASP A 10 -3.04 2.63 5.03
N ILE A 11 -2.50 1.55 4.43
CA ILE A 11 -2.74 1.25 3.02
C ILE A 11 -4.20 0.90 2.79
N ILE A 12 -4.83 0.10 3.65
CA ILE A 12 -6.24 -0.29 3.51
C ILE A 12 -7.13 0.91 3.81
N GLY A 13 -6.89 1.57 4.94
CA GLY A 13 -7.70 2.67 5.46
C GLY A 13 -9.09 2.22 5.93
N ILE A 14 -9.79 3.13 6.61
CA ILE A 14 -11.15 2.89 7.10
C ILE A 14 -12.05 2.51 5.92
N GLN A 15 -12.76 1.37 6.03
CA GLN A 15 -13.65 0.82 5.00
C GLN A 15 -12.96 0.54 3.64
N GLY A 16 -11.62 0.45 3.60
CA GLY A 16 -10.89 0.25 2.34
C GLY A 16 -10.76 1.52 1.49
N ASN A 17 -11.06 2.69 2.04
CA ASN A 17 -11.07 3.94 1.28
C ASN A 17 -9.69 4.32 0.75
N ASN A 18 -8.62 4.06 1.51
CA ASN A 18 -7.29 4.48 1.08
C ASN A 18 -6.76 3.60 -0.05
N ILE A 19 -6.92 2.27 0.05
CA ILE A 19 -6.52 1.38 -1.05
C ILE A 19 -7.36 1.61 -2.30
N ALA A 20 -8.64 1.98 -2.15
CA ALA A 20 -9.49 2.38 -3.27
C ALA A 20 -8.95 3.65 -3.94
N TYR A 21 -8.60 4.67 -3.15
CA TYR A 21 -7.99 5.91 -3.64
C TYR A 21 -6.65 5.65 -4.35
N ILE A 22 -5.76 4.86 -3.75
CA ILE A 22 -4.45 4.55 -4.35
C ILE A 22 -4.65 3.81 -5.69
N ARG A 23 -5.52 2.80 -5.74
CA ARG A 23 -5.83 2.08 -6.99
C ARG A 23 -6.41 3.01 -8.06
N HIS A 24 -7.36 3.87 -7.68
CA HIS A 24 -8.00 4.81 -8.60
C HIS A 24 -7.00 5.83 -9.17
N THR A 25 -6.23 6.48 -8.29
CA THR A 25 -5.31 7.55 -8.67
C THR A 25 -4.09 7.04 -9.44
N SER A 26 -3.54 5.89 -9.03
CA SER A 26 -2.38 5.30 -9.71
C SER A 26 -2.74 4.54 -10.98
N GLY A 27 -3.98 4.04 -11.10
CA GLY A 27 -4.37 3.08 -12.14
C GLY A 27 -3.76 1.68 -11.99
N ALA A 28 -3.05 1.41 -10.88
CA ALA A 28 -2.45 0.12 -10.60
C ALA A 28 -3.43 -0.83 -9.88
N ALA A 29 -3.33 -2.12 -10.15
CA ALA A 29 -3.93 -3.16 -9.32
C ALA A 29 -3.02 -3.41 -8.10
N ILE A 30 -3.60 -3.36 -6.90
CA ILE A 30 -2.85 -3.48 -5.63
C ILE A 30 -3.45 -4.62 -4.82
N THR A 31 -2.62 -5.53 -4.33
CA THR A 31 -2.99 -6.63 -3.42
C THR A 31 -2.06 -6.63 -2.21
N ILE A 32 -2.61 -6.97 -1.05
CA ILE A 32 -1.87 -7.08 0.21
C ILE A 32 -1.98 -8.52 0.67
N GLN A 33 -0.86 -9.13 1.03
CA GLN A 33 -0.77 -10.52 1.48
C GLN A 33 0.19 -10.60 2.66
N GLU A 34 0.00 -11.58 3.53
CA GLU A 34 1.00 -11.92 4.54
C GLU A 34 2.29 -12.39 3.89
N THR A 35 3.44 -11.95 4.44
CA THR A 35 4.72 -12.44 3.98
C THR A 35 5.02 -13.80 4.62
N ARG A 36 5.15 -14.85 3.81
CA ARG A 36 5.45 -16.19 4.31
C ARG A 36 6.76 -16.22 5.09
N GLY A 37 6.69 -16.66 6.33
CA GLY A 37 7.85 -16.78 7.23
C GLY A 37 8.25 -15.49 7.95
N LEU A 38 7.53 -14.37 7.73
CA LEU A 38 7.80 -13.08 8.36
C LEU A 38 6.48 -12.50 8.89
N PRO A 39 6.08 -12.82 10.14
CA PRO A 39 4.77 -12.44 10.69
C PRO A 39 4.60 -10.93 10.89
N ASP A 40 5.71 -10.20 11.02
CA ASP A 40 5.71 -8.74 11.19
C ASP A 40 5.78 -7.98 9.85
N GLU A 41 5.69 -8.71 8.73
CA GLU A 41 5.73 -8.14 7.38
C GLU A 41 4.53 -8.54 6.53
N ILE A 42 4.17 -7.62 5.64
CA ILE A 42 3.23 -7.87 4.54
C ILE A 42 3.93 -7.68 3.19
N THR A 43 3.44 -8.39 2.20
CA THR A 43 3.80 -8.19 0.81
C THR A 43 2.70 -7.39 0.11
N VAL A 44 3.08 -6.23 -0.40
CA VAL A 44 2.24 -5.40 -1.27
C VAL A 44 2.64 -5.67 -2.70
N GLU A 45 1.76 -6.31 -3.45
CA GLU A 45 1.92 -6.57 -4.88
C GLU A 45 1.20 -5.47 -5.67
N ILE A 46 1.92 -4.87 -6.63
CA ILE A 46 1.44 -3.74 -7.44
C ILE A 46 1.66 -4.13 -8.90
N LYS A 47 0.58 -4.12 -9.69
CA LYS A 47 0.59 -4.46 -11.12
C LYS A 47 0.06 -3.30 -11.95
N GLY A 48 0.77 -2.98 -13.02
CA GLY A 48 0.47 -1.88 -13.94
C GLY A 48 1.68 -1.55 -14.80
N THR A 49 1.63 -0.43 -15.51
CA THR A 49 2.82 0.14 -16.16
C THR A 49 3.82 0.63 -15.10
N ALA A 50 5.06 0.87 -15.50
CA ALA A 50 6.09 1.40 -14.60
C ALA A 50 5.66 2.70 -13.91
N SER A 51 4.99 3.61 -14.63
CA SER A 51 4.48 4.87 -14.06
C SER A 51 3.36 4.62 -13.05
N GLN A 52 2.41 3.73 -13.36
CA GLN A 52 1.33 3.37 -12.43
C GLN A 52 1.89 2.76 -11.14
N VAL A 53 2.86 1.85 -11.26
CA VAL A 53 3.53 1.24 -10.10
C VAL A 53 4.25 2.29 -9.27
N GLN A 54 5.00 3.19 -9.91
CA GLN A 54 5.73 4.25 -9.22
C GLN A 54 4.77 5.22 -8.48
N THR A 55 3.68 5.64 -9.12
CA THR A 55 2.67 6.48 -8.49
C THR A 55 2.02 5.78 -7.30
N ALA A 56 1.68 4.49 -7.42
CA ALA A 56 1.11 3.72 -6.30
C ALA A 56 2.07 3.66 -5.10
N GLN A 57 3.36 3.39 -5.36
CA GLN A 57 4.39 3.36 -4.31
C GLN A 57 4.53 4.70 -3.59
N GLN A 58 4.53 5.81 -4.34
CA GLN A 58 4.58 7.16 -3.76
C GLN A 58 3.38 7.44 -2.86
N LEU A 59 2.17 7.12 -3.31
CA LEU A 59 0.94 7.34 -2.53
C LEU A 59 0.93 6.50 -1.23
N ILE A 60 1.42 5.26 -1.29
CA ILE A 60 1.58 4.41 -0.10
C ILE A 60 2.56 5.04 0.91
N GLN A 61 3.73 5.49 0.43
CA GLN A 61 4.75 6.11 1.29
C GLN A 61 4.22 7.40 1.95
N VAL A 62 3.51 8.23 1.18
CA VAL A 62 2.94 9.49 1.65
C VAL A 62 1.82 9.25 2.66
N GLY A 63 0.90 8.31 2.38
CA GLY A 63 -0.18 7.97 3.31
C GLY A 63 0.34 7.51 4.67
N HIS A 64 1.33 6.61 4.69
CA HIS A 64 1.95 6.13 5.92
C HIS A 64 2.74 7.22 6.67
N PHE A 65 3.36 8.17 5.96
CA PHE A 65 4.04 9.28 6.64
C PHE A 65 3.07 10.15 7.43
N TYR A 66 1.89 10.44 6.87
CA TYR A 66 0.90 11.31 7.52
C TYR A 66 0.19 10.66 8.73
N SER A 67 0.00 9.35 8.72
CA SER A 67 -0.65 8.62 9.82
C SER A 67 0.19 8.59 11.11
N HIS A 68 1.51 8.76 11.01
CA HIS A 68 2.44 8.63 12.14
C HIS A 68 2.95 9.96 12.72
N ILE A 69 2.53 11.10 12.14
CA ILE A 69 2.92 12.44 12.60
C ILE A 69 1.76 13.22 13.26
N SER A 70 0.61 12.58 13.47
CA SER A 70 -0.62 13.19 14.00
C SER A 70 -0.95 12.70 15.41
#